data_AF-A0A645HW85-F1
#
_entry.id   AF-A0A645HW85-F1
#
_cell.length_a   1.000
_cell.length_b   1.000
_cell.length_c   1.000
_cell.angle_alpha   90.00
_cell.angle_beta   90.00
_cell.angle_gamma   90.00
#
_symmetry.space_group_name_H-M   'P 1'
#
loop_
_entity.id
_entity.type
_entity.pdbx_description
1 polymer ?
#
loop_
_entity_poly.entity_id
_entity_poly.type
_entity_poly.pdbx_seq_one_letter_code
_entity_poly.pdbx_strand_id
1 'polypeptide(L)' 'MEGLNIWSHYWHCSDRKIEVRDPFEGHVYFFNEYEIQTPEKKVNFVAGEFSNGQIGIYTKDELSDQKL' A
#
# COMPACT_ATOMS: atom_id res chain seq x y z
N MET A 1 -2.22 2.08 -13.55
CA MET A 1 -0.81 2.01 -13.07
C MET A 1 0.13 1.98 -14.26
N GLU A 2 0.82 3.09 -14.52
CA GLU A 2 1.84 3.20 -15.57
C GLU A 2 3.08 2.38 -15.23
N GLY A 3 3.14 1.10 -15.61
CA GLY A 3 4.36 0.32 -15.90
C GLY A 3 5.50 0.27 -14.87
N LEU A 4 5.35 0.81 -13.67
CA LEU A 4 6.41 0.84 -12.64
C LEU A 4 6.43 -0.51 -11.93
N ASN A 5 7.50 -1.27 -12.13
CA ASN A 5 7.74 -2.49 -11.38
C ASN A 5 8.26 -2.15 -9.98
N ILE A 6 7.37 -2.09 -9.00
CA ILE A 6 7.71 -1.72 -7.62
C ILE A 6 8.79 -2.63 -7.00
N TRP A 7 8.86 -3.90 -7.41
CA TRP A 7 9.81 -4.88 -6.87
C TRP A 7 11.26 -4.62 -7.28
N SER A 8 11.47 -3.84 -8.34
CA SER A 8 12.80 -3.47 -8.83
C SER A 8 13.38 -2.22 -8.17
N HIS A 9 12.67 -1.63 -7.20
CA HIS A 9 13.07 -0.39 -6.53
C HIS A 9 13.14 -0.57 -5.02
N TYR A 10 13.96 0.27 -4.38
CA TYR A 10 13.99 0.36 -2.93
C TYR A 10 12.71 1.02 -2.41
N TRP A 11 12.10 0.42 -1.40
CA TRP A 11 10.89 0.93 -0.75
C TRP A 11 11.31 1.73 0.48
N HIS A 12 11.16 3.05 0.41
CA HIS A 12 11.35 3.91 1.56
C HIS A 12 10.14 3.78 2.48
N CYS A 13 10.32 3.12 3.63
CA CYS A 13 9.29 3.09 4.67
C CYS A 13 9.16 4.48 5.30
N SER A 14 7.94 5.02 5.34
CA SER A 14 7.65 6.22 6.11
C SER A 14 7.26 5.86 7.55
N ASP A 15 7.28 6.85 8.45
CA ASP A 15 6.76 6.70 9.82
C ASP A 15 5.23 6.76 9.88
N ARG A 16 4.55 6.87 8.73
CA ARG A 16 3.08 6.95 8.65
C ARG A 16 2.46 5.56 8.67
N LYS A 17 1.40 5.44 9.45
CA LYS A 17 0.50 4.29 9.47
C LYS A 17 -0.78 4.60 8.72
N ILE A 18 -1.18 3.73 7.82
CA ILE A 18 -2.40 3.86 7.04
C ILE A 18 -3.37 2.76 7.48
N GLU A 19 -4.61 3.18 7.76
CA GLU A 19 -5.72 2.27 8.01
C GLU A 19 -6.10 1.56 6.71
N VAL A 20 -6.11 0.23 6.72
CA VAL A 20 -6.55 -0.62 5.62
C VAL A 20 -7.60 -1.57 6.15
N ARG A 21 -8.76 -1.63 5.51
CA ARG A 21 -9.74 -2.68 5.77
C ARG A 21 -9.46 -3.84 4.84
N ASP A 22 -9.31 -5.04 5.40
CA ASP A 22 -9.14 -6.22 4.58
C ASP A 22 -10.43 -6.45 3.76
N PRO A 23 -10.32 -6.86 2.49
CA PRO A 23 -11.48 -6.98 1.61
C PRO A 23 -12.29 -8.28 1.82
N PHE A 24 -11.87 -9.16 2.74
CA PHE A 24 -12.47 -10.49 2.92
C PHE A 24 -13.40 -10.53 4.14
N GLU A 25 -12.86 -10.18 5.30
CA GLU A 25 -13.50 -10.19 6.62
C GLU A 25 -13.77 -8.77 7.14
N GLY A 26 -13.20 -7.73 6.50
CA GLY A 26 -13.42 -6.34 6.86
C GLY A 26 -12.67 -5.88 8.11
N HIS A 27 -11.70 -6.65 8.60
CA HIS A 27 -10.90 -6.24 9.76
C HIS A 27 -10.01 -5.05 9.42
N VAL A 28 -9.77 -4.22 10.43
CA VAL A 28 -8.94 -3.02 10.33
C VAL A 28 -7.48 -3.37 10.65
N TYR A 29 -6.59 -2.97 9.75
CA TYR A 29 -5.14 -3.09 9.89
C TYR A 29 -4.46 -1.72 9.76
N PHE A 30 -3.32 -1.57 10.42
CA PHE A 30 -2.48 -0.37 10.31
C PHE A 30 -1.12 -0.75 9.73
N PHE A 31 -0.95 -0.48 8.44
CA PHE A 31 0.28 -0.80 7.72
C PHE A 31 1.14 0.44 7.50
N ASN A 32 2.44 0.23 7.28
CA ASN A 32 3.34 1.31 6.92
C ASN A 32 3.04 1.78 5.49
N GLU A 33 3.06 3.10 5.28
CA GLU A 33 3.16 3.67 3.93
C GLU A 33 4.61 3.59 3.45
N TYR A 34 4.78 3.12 2.22
CA TYR A 34 6.05 3.04 1.50
C TYR A 34 6.05 4.00 0.33
N GLU A 35 7.26 4.41 -0.04
CA GLU A 35 7.51 5.32 -1.14
C GLU A 35 8.60 4.78 -2.06
N ILE A 36 8.35 4.86 -3.36
CA ILE A 36 9.36 4.72 -4.39
C ILE A 36 9.54 6.08 -5.05
N GLN A 37 10.78 6.54 -5.11
CA GLN A 37 11.16 7.76 -5.81
C GLN A 37 12.07 7.40 -7.00
N THR A 38 11.63 7.73 -8.21
CA THR A 38 12.44 7.71 -9.44
C THR A 38 12.65 9.14 -9.94
N PRO A 39 13.55 9.39 -10.90
CA PRO A 39 13.71 10.73 -11.48
C PRO A 39 12.42 11.26 -12.14
N GLU A 40 11.56 10.37 -12.64
CA GLU A 40 10.35 10.72 -13.39
C GLU A 40 9.12 10.85 -12.49
N LYS A 41 9.04 10.07 -11.40
CA LYS A 41 7.86 10.07 -10.53
C LYS A 41 8.12 9.58 -9.12
N LYS A 42 7.15 9.90 -8.26
CA LYS A 42 7.05 9.43 -6.88
C LYS A 42 5.75 8.66 -6.72
N VAL A 43 5.82 7.48 -6.14
CA VAL A 43 4.65 6.61 -5.89
C VAL A 43 4.61 6.24 -4.43
N ASN A 44 3.46 6.47 -3.79
CA ASN A 44 3.18 6.05 -2.43
C ASN A 44 2.17 4.90 -2.47
N PHE A 45 2.43 3.87 -1.68
CA PHE A 45 1.57 2.70 -1.55
C PHE A 45 1.73 2.07 -0.17
N VAL A 46 0.78 1.22 0.20
CA VAL A 46 0.75 0.50 1.46
C VAL A 46 0.92 -0.98 1.16
N ALA A 47 1.73 -1.66 1.94
CA ALA A 47 1.92 -3.10 1.82
C ALA A 47 1.92 -3.76 3.20
N GLY A 48 1.28 -4.91 3.32
CA GLY A 48 1.19 -5.66 4.57
C GLY A 48 0.58 -7.04 4.41
N GLU A 49 0.80 -7.88 5.43
CA GLU A 49 0.22 -9.22 5.54
C GLU A 49 -0.98 -9.20 6.49
N PHE A 50 -2.09 -9.81 6.08
CA PHE A 50 -3.29 -9.99 6.87
C PHE A 50 -3.21 -11.25 7.75
N SER A 51 -4.11 -11.37 8.75
CA SER A 51 -4.11 -12.53 9.66
C SER A 51 -4.35 -13.88 8.99
N ASN A 52 -4.92 -13.89 7.78
CA ASN A 52 -5.15 -15.08 6.96
C ASN A 52 -3.94 -15.44 6.06
N GLY A 53 -2.81 -14.74 6.21
CA GLY A 53 -1.58 -14.99 5.44
C GLY A 53 -1.58 -14.40 4.02
N GLN A 54 -2.60 -13.63 3.64
CA GLN A 54 -2.61 -12.93 2.37
C GLN A 54 -1.84 -11.62 2.45
N ILE A 55 -1.16 -11.26 1.36
CA ILE A 55 -0.42 -9.99 1.24
C ILE A 55 -1.24 -9.02 0.39
N GLY A 56 -1.48 -7.83 0.93
CA GLY A 56 -2.14 -6.73 0.23
C GLY A 56 -1.15 -5.65 -0.16
N ILE A 57 -1.32 -5.08 -1.36
CA ILE A 57 -0.61 -3.89 -1.84
C ILE A 57 -1.68 -2.92 -2.36
N TYR A 58 -1.72 -1.72 -1.80
CA TYR A 58 -2.76 -0.74 -2.07
C TYR A 58 -2.17 0.62 -2.39
N THR A 59 -2.70 1.27 -3.41
CA THR A 59 -2.44 2.68 -3.70
C THR A 59 -3.49 3.56 -3.04
N LYS A 60 -3.17 4.85 -2.89
CA LYS A 60 -4.10 5.81 -2.27
C LYS A 60 -5.45 5.88 -2.98
N ASP A 61 -5.45 5.82 -4.31
CA ASP A 61 -6.67 5.91 -5.11
C ASP A 61 -7.62 4.74 -4.81
N GLU A 62 -7.08 3.53 -4.67
CA GLU A 62 -7.83 2.32 -4.31
C GLU A 62 -8.40 2.40 -2.88
N LEU A 63 -7.69 3.05 -1.96
CA LEU A 63 -8.16 3.27 -0.59
C LEU A 63 -9.25 4.34 -0.51
N SER A 64 -9.25 5.33 -1.42
CA SER A 64 -10.28 6.38 -1.44
C SER A 64 -11.59 5.97 -2.11
N ASP A 65 -11.55 5.07 -3.10
CA ASP A 65 -12.75 4.58 -3.80
C ASP A 65 -13.51 3.53 -2.99
N GLN A 66 -12.86 2.89 -2.02
CA GLN A 66 -13.55 2.10 -1.01
C GLN A 66 -14.13 3.06 0.04
N LYS A 67 -15.38 3.49 -0.17
CA LYS A 67 -16.23 3.97 0.93
C LYS A 67 -16.24 2.89 2.02
N LEU A 68 -15.56 3.21 3.12
CA LEU A 68 -15.62 2.55 4.42
C LEU A 68 -17.05 2.24 4.88
#